data_AF-A0A7K3ZQS0-F1
#
_entry.id   AF-A0A7K3ZQS0-F1
#
_cell.length_a   1.000
_cell.length_b   1.000
_cell.length_c   1.000
_cell.angle_alpha   90.00
_cell.angle_beta   90.00
_cell.angle_gamma   90.00
#
_symmetry.space_group_name_H-M   'P 1'
#
loop_
_entity.id
_entity.type
_entity.pdbx_description
1 polymer ?
#
loop_
_entity_poly.entity_id
_entity_poly.type
_entity_poly.pdbx_seq_one_letter_code
_entity_poly.pdbx_strand_id
1 'polypeptide(L)'
;MEALKSLGQGYLVAVGVVWVCCIIALVRGGDAWLGLAYLLIMLFPITGYTALKLLRPNAVGVGTVNWRHLLFGFQGAALAFWTYDVATTYYAINITGLATELNPLGWPMGILGAAAYYIPTVALSYVLLFRLKGNVALYAAVPYTLVTISMASMNLFAGAQNFQLFVDTALLASSVRFDLVALIAGLDVAAPLALRYLTLRPRGQLSFKPH
;
A
#
# COMPACT_ATOMS: atom_id res chain seq x y z
N MET A 1 8.99 -16.39 -3.96
CA MET A 1 9.64 -15.10 -3.68
C MET A 1 9.27 -14.04 -4.70
N GLU A 2 9.30 -14.33 -6.02
CA GLU A 2 9.06 -13.31 -7.04
C GLU A 2 7.66 -12.67 -7.00
N ALA A 3 6.60 -13.43 -6.74
CA ALA A 3 5.25 -12.86 -6.58
C ALA A 3 5.18 -11.86 -5.41
N LEU A 4 5.69 -12.23 -4.24
CA LEU A 4 5.71 -11.35 -3.06
C LEU A 4 6.55 -10.08 -3.30
N LYS A 5 7.64 -10.21 -4.05
CA LYS A 5 8.46 -9.06 -4.48
C LYS A 5 7.67 -8.13 -5.40
N SER A 6 6.91 -8.65 -6.36
CA SER A 6 6.06 -7.82 -7.23
C SER A 6 4.95 -7.11 -6.45
N LEU A 7 4.31 -7.80 -5.51
CA LEU A 7 3.34 -7.20 -4.58
C LEU A 7 3.99 -6.05 -3.80
N GLY A 8 5.14 -6.31 -3.17
CA GLY A 8 5.88 -5.31 -2.40
C GLY A 8 6.33 -4.12 -3.25
N GLN A 9 6.80 -4.35 -4.47
CA GLN A 9 7.16 -3.27 -5.40
C GLN A 9 5.97 -2.39 -5.75
N GLY A 10 4.83 -2.99 -6.06
CA GLY A 10 3.60 -2.23 -6.34
C GLY A 10 3.13 -1.41 -5.15
N TYR A 11 3.16 -1.99 -3.95
CA TYR A 11 2.86 -1.29 -2.69
C TYR A 11 3.78 -0.08 -2.50
N LEU A 12 5.10 -0.28 -2.56
CA LEU A 12 6.08 0.79 -2.32
C LEU A 12 6.02 1.91 -3.35
N VAL A 13 5.77 1.57 -4.63
CA VAL A 13 5.58 2.58 -5.68
C VAL A 13 4.33 3.41 -5.41
N ALA A 14 3.22 2.77 -5.06
CA ALA A 14 1.97 3.47 -4.75
C ALA A 14 2.09 4.34 -3.50
N VAL A 15 2.72 3.85 -2.42
CA VAL A 15 3.05 4.65 -1.23
C VAL A 15 3.90 5.87 -1.61
N GLY A 16 4.93 5.67 -2.43
CA GLY A 16 5.74 6.78 -2.93
C GLY A 16 4.91 7.84 -3.67
N VAL A 17 4.02 7.43 -4.58
CA VAL A 17 3.13 8.36 -5.31
C VAL A 17 2.21 9.10 -4.36
N VAL A 18 1.59 8.41 -3.39
CA VAL A 18 0.74 9.04 -2.36
C VAL A 18 1.51 10.11 -1.61
N TRP A 19 2.74 9.82 -1.17
CA TRP A 19 3.54 10.81 -0.44
C TRP A 19 3.97 11.99 -1.28
N VAL A 20 4.30 11.82 -2.57
CA VAL A 20 4.53 12.97 -3.46
C VAL A 20 3.30 13.88 -3.45
N CYS A 21 2.10 13.31 -3.60
CA CYS A 21 0.86 14.08 -3.59
C CYS A 21 0.62 14.78 -2.24
N CYS A 22 0.83 14.09 -1.12
CA CYS A 22 0.71 14.68 0.22
C CYS A 22 1.69 15.83 0.44
N ILE A 23 2.95 15.68 0.01
CA ILE A 23 3.97 16.74 0.10
C ILE A 23 3.53 17.97 -0.71
N ILE A 24 3.05 17.77 -1.95
CA ILE A 24 2.55 18.87 -2.78
C ILE A 24 1.38 19.57 -2.10
N ALA A 25 0.44 18.81 -1.52
CA ALA A 25 -0.72 19.36 -0.81
C ALA A 25 -0.31 20.19 0.42
N LEU A 26 0.63 19.69 1.23
CA LEU A 26 1.14 20.39 2.41
C LEU A 26 1.89 21.68 2.05
N VAL A 27 2.73 21.64 1.03
CA VAL A 27 3.46 22.83 0.55
C VAL A 27 2.47 23.88 0.02
N ARG A 28 1.45 23.45 -0.73
CA ARG A 28 0.38 24.35 -1.21
C ARG A 28 -0.49 24.90 -0.08
N GLY A 29 -0.70 24.13 0.99
CA GLY A 29 -1.38 24.55 2.21
C GLY A 29 -0.57 25.50 3.10
N GLY A 30 0.66 25.86 2.70
CA GLY A 30 1.52 26.79 3.44
C GLY A 30 2.39 26.15 4.52
N ASP A 31 2.37 24.82 4.66
CA ASP A 31 3.12 24.11 5.70
C ASP A 31 4.30 23.31 5.12
N ALA A 32 5.25 24.04 4.54
CA ALA A 32 6.43 23.47 3.89
C ALA A 32 7.33 22.65 4.83
N TRP A 33 7.30 22.93 6.14
CA TRP A 33 8.04 22.17 7.15
C TRP A 33 7.49 20.74 7.30
N LEU A 34 6.16 20.57 7.30
CA LEU A 34 5.56 19.24 7.24
C LEU A 34 5.88 18.54 5.92
N GLY A 35 5.86 19.27 4.81
CA GLY A 35 6.31 18.74 3.51
C GLY A 35 7.72 18.14 3.57
N LEU A 36 8.65 18.81 4.27
CA LEU A 36 10.00 18.30 4.49
C LEU A 36 10.03 17.03 5.37
N ALA A 37 9.20 16.95 6.42
CA ALA A 37 9.09 15.75 7.24
C ALA A 37 8.60 14.53 6.43
N TYR A 38 7.60 14.73 5.56
CA TYR A 38 7.11 13.68 4.66
C TYR A 38 8.15 13.30 3.59
N LEU A 39 8.97 14.26 3.13
CA LEU A 39 10.10 13.96 2.24
C LEU A 39 11.13 13.04 2.91
N LEU A 40 11.40 13.24 4.20
CA LEU A 40 12.27 12.36 4.98
C LEU A 40 11.66 10.96 5.16
N ILE A 41 10.34 10.89 5.43
CA ILE A 41 9.63 9.61 5.50
C ILE A 41 9.72 8.84 4.18
N MET A 42 9.72 9.55 3.05
CA MET A 42 9.86 8.98 1.71
C MET A 42 11.16 8.16 1.51
N LEU A 43 12.17 8.35 2.35
CA LEU A 43 13.39 7.52 2.33
C LEU A 43 13.08 6.05 2.63
N PHE A 44 12.06 5.73 3.43
CA PHE A 44 11.69 4.35 3.75
C PHE A 44 11.17 3.57 2.54
N PRO A 45 10.17 4.05 1.76
CA PRO A 45 9.73 3.34 0.57
C PRO A 45 10.81 3.29 -0.53
N ILE A 46 11.64 4.34 -0.66
CA ILE A 46 12.77 4.36 -1.61
C ILE A 46 13.82 3.29 -1.25
N THR A 47 14.24 3.23 0.02
CA THR A 47 15.22 2.23 0.49
C THR A 47 14.64 0.82 0.43
N GLY A 48 13.36 0.63 0.77
CA GLY A 48 12.66 -0.64 0.60
C GLY A 48 12.63 -1.10 -0.85
N TYR A 49 12.32 -0.20 -1.79
CA TYR A 49 12.21 -0.53 -3.21
C TYR A 49 13.58 -0.86 -3.81
N THR A 50 14.61 -0.07 -3.49
CA THR A 50 15.98 -0.32 -3.93
C THR A 50 16.52 -1.62 -3.35
N ALA A 51 16.29 -1.92 -2.07
CA ALA A 51 16.65 -3.20 -1.47
C ALA A 51 15.96 -4.38 -2.17
N LEU A 52 14.65 -4.28 -2.44
CA LEU A 52 13.94 -5.30 -3.21
C LEU A 52 14.54 -5.46 -4.60
N LYS A 53 14.89 -4.38 -5.30
CA LYS A 53 15.50 -4.42 -6.64
C LYS A 53 16.89 -5.09 -6.61
N LEU A 54 17.74 -4.73 -5.65
CA LEU A 54 19.11 -5.24 -5.45
C LEU A 54 19.16 -6.72 -5.06
N LEU A 55 18.12 -7.27 -4.43
CA LEU A 55 17.98 -8.71 -4.19
C LEU A 55 17.79 -9.55 -5.48
N ARG A 56 17.96 -8.97 -6.68
CA ARG A 56 18.14 -9.68 -7.96
C ARG A 56 19.59 -9.46 -8.45
N PRO A 57 20.53 -10.39 -8.21
CA PRO A 57 21.82 -10.31 -8.87
C PRO A 57 21.78 -10.64 -10.37
N ASN A 58 20.76 -11.33 -10.88
CA ASN A 58 20.74 -11.77 -12.28
C ASN A 58 19.32 -11.76 -12.88
N ALA A 59 19.08 -10.80 -13.78
CA ALA A 59 18.18 -10.94 -14.94
C ALA A 59 18.38 -9.70 -15.84
N VAL A 60 19.53 -9.64 -16.51
CA VAL A 60 19.68 -8.80 -17.70
C VAL A 60 18.90 -9.51 -18.80
N GLY A 61 17.63 -9.14 -18.91
CA GLY A 61 16.73 -9.54 -19.98
C GLY A 61 15.86 -8.33 -20.31
N VAL A 62 16.38 -7.47 -21.18
CA VAL A 62 15.62 -6.37 -21.77
C VAL A 62 14.49 -6.99 -22.60
N GLY A 63 13.24 -6.65 -22.32
CA GLY A 63 12.21 -6.62 -23.37
C GLY A 63 10.85 -7.28 -23.13
N THR A 64 10.59 -8.06 -22.07
CA THR A 64 9.24 -8.64 -21.87
C THR A 64 8.67 -8.34 -20.47
N VAL A 65 7.63 -7.49 -20.44
CA VAL A 65 6.83 -7.28 -19.23
C VAL A 65 6.14 -8.59 -18.90
N ASN A 66 6.49 -9.20 -17.77
CA ASN A 66 5.77 -10.36 -17.28
C ASN A 66 4.43 -9.89 -16.68
N TRP A 67 3.37 -9.97 -17.49
CA TRP A 67 2.02 -9.54 -17.13
C TRP A 67 1.52 -10.11 -15.80
N ARG A 68 1.91 -11.34 -15.43
CA ARG A 68 1.51 -11.94 -14.14
C ARG A 68 2.08 -11.15 -12.96
N HIS A 69 3.34 -10.74 -13.06
CA HIS A 69 3.98 -9.93 -12.03
C HIS A 69 3.46 -8.49 -12.01
N LEU A 70 3.17 -7.91 -13.18
CA LEU A 70 2.59 -6.57 -13.25
C LEU A 70 1.19 -6.53 -12.60
N LEU A 71 0.30 -7.45 -12.98
CA LEU A 71 -1.05 -7.54 -12.42
C LEU A 71 -1.04 -7.78 -10.91
N PHE A 72 -0.10 -8.59 -10.42
CA PHE A 72 0.06 -8.79 -8.98
C PHE A 72 0.71 -7.59 -8.27
N GLY A 73 1.51 -6.79 -8.97
CA GLY A 73 1.98 -5.50 -8.48
C GLY A 73 0.83 -4.52 -8.24
N PHE A 74 -0.17 -4.49 -9.12
CA PHE A 74 -1.37 -3.68 -8.91
C PHE A 74 -2.16 -4.07 -7.65
N GLN A 75 -2.13 -5.34 -7.23
CA GLN A 75 -2.68 -5.77 -5.95
C GLN A 75 -1.93 -5.13 -4.76
N GLY A 76 -0.62 -4.98 -4.89
CA GLY A 76 0.21 -4.27 -3.91
C GLY A 76 -0.13 -2.79 -3.84
N ALA A 77 -0.31 -2.15 -5.00
CA ALA A 77 -0.74 -0.75 -5.08
C ALA A 77 -2.12 -0.55 -4.43
N ALA A 78 -3.04 -1.50 -4.65
CA ALA A 78 -4.36 -1.46 -4.03
C ALA A 78 -4.31 -1.53 -2.49
N LEU A 79 -3.43 -2.38 -1.94
CA LEU A 79 -3.18 -2.43 -0.50
C LEU A 79 -2.59 -1.12 0.04
N ALA A 80 -1.72 -0.45 -0.72
CA ALA A 80 -1.17 0.85 -0.32
C ALA A 80 -2.25 1.91 -0.20
N PHE A 81 -3.17 2.00 -1.17
CA PHE A 81 -4.26 2.97 -1.10
C PHE A 81 -5.24 2.67 0.03
N TRP A 82 -5.52 1.39 0.29
CA TRP A 82 -6.32 0.99 1.44
C TRP A 82 -5.63 1.35 2.77
N THR A 83 -4.35 1.02 2.95
CA THR A 83 -3.62 1.35 4.18
C THR A 83 -3.49 2.85 4.41
N TYR A 84 -3.32 3.65 3.34
CA TYR A 84 -3.35 5.10 3.41
C TYR A 84 -4.70 5.62 3.93
N ASP A 85 -5.80 5.14 3.35
CA ASP A 85 -7.15 5.49 3.79
C ASP A 85 -7.42 5.12 5.26
N VAL A 86 -7.02 3.93 5.68
CA VAL A 86 -7.10 3.48 7.07
C VAL A 86 -6.37 4.45 8.00
N ALA A 87 -5.15 4.85 7.65
CA ALA A 87 -4.33 5.72 8.47
C ALA A 87 -4.93 7.12 8.60
N THR A 88 -5.37 7.72 7.49
CA THR A 88 -5.93 9.07 7.50
C THR A 88 -7.33 9.10 8.11
N THR A 89 -8.13 8.04 7.94
CA THR A 89 -9.44 7.90 8.62
C THR A 89 -9.28 7.78 10.13
N TYR A 90 -8.37 6.91 10.61
CA TYR A 90 -8.08 6.80 12.04
C TYR A 90 -7.66 8.15 12.61
N TYR A 91 -6.80 8.87 11.90
CA TYR A 91 -6.41 10.21 12.33
C TYR A 91 -7.59 11.19 12.38
N ALA A 92 -8.39 11.27 11.31
CA ALA A 92 -9.48 12.21 11.19
C ALA A 92 -10.64 11.95 12.19
N ILE A 93 -10.84 10.70 12.59
CA ILE A 93 -11.91 10.33 13.53
C ILE A 93 -11.37 10.25 14.96
N ASN A 94 -10.33 9.45 15.20
CA ASN A 94 -9.88 9.14 16.57
C ASN A 94 -8.91 10.16 17.15
N ILE A 95 -8.10 10.82 16.32
CA ILE A 95 -7.10 11.78 16.81
C ILE A 95 -7.68 13.19 16.82
N THR A 96 -8.28 13.63 15.70
CA THR A 96 -8.83 14.99 15.63
C THR A 96 -10.27 15.09 16.16
N GLY A 97 -11.07 14.02 16.06
CA GLY A 97 -12.48 14.03 16.44
C GLY A 97 -13.35 14.90 15.51
N LEU A 98 -12.85 15.26 14.32
CA LEU A 98 -13.50 16.22 13.43
C LEU A 98 -14.23 15.57 12.25
N ALA A 99 -13.91 14.31 11.92
CA ALA A 99 -14.57 13.58 10.87
C ALA A 99 -15.55 12.53 11.42
N THR A 100 -16.55 12.22 10.60
CA THR A 100 -17.45 11.09 10.81
C THR A 100 -17.37 10.16 9.61
N GLU A 101 -17.30 8.86 9.87
CA GLU A 101 -17.28 7.83 8.82
C GLU A 101 -18.57 7.88 7.99
N LEU A 102 -18.44 8.00 6.67
CA LEU A 102 -19.57 7.97 5.74
C LEU A 102 -20.04 6.56 5.42
N ASN A 103 -19.20 5.55 5.66
CA ASN A 103 -19.59 4.15 5.51
C ASN A 103 -20.78 3.83 6.44
N PRO A 104 -21.89 3.23 5.94
CA PRO A 104 -23.05 2.86 6.75
C PRO A 104 -22.73 1.95 7.94
N LEU A 105 -21.66 1.16 7.84
CA LEU A 105 -21.20 0.29 8.93
C LEU A 105 -20.48 1.07 10.04
N GLY A 106 -20.07 2.31 9.76
CA GLY A 106 -19.33 3.18 10.67
C GLY A 106 -17.90 2.71 10.93
N TRP A 107 -17.19 3.50 11.73
CA TRP A 107 -15.85 3.18 12.21
C TRP A 107 -15.92 2.27 13.45
N PRO A 108 -15.13 1.18 13.55
CA PRO A 108 -14.10 0.69 12.61
C PRO A 108 -14.60 -0.40 11.63
N MET A 109 -15.90 -0.70 11.61
CA MET A 109 -16.46 -1.82 10.83
C MET A 109 -16.28 -1.64 9.32
N GLY A 110 -16.27 -0.40 8.82
CA GLY A 110 -15.99 -0.08 7.42
C GLY A 110 -14.62 -0.61 6.95
N ILE A 111 -13.57 -0.47 7.78
CA ILE A 111 -12.24 -1.04 7.49
C ILE A 111 -12.29 -2.55 7.45
N LEU A 112 -12.96 -3.18 8.42
CA LEU A 112 -13.03 -4.64 8.48
C LEU A 112 -13.74 -5.19 7.24
N GLY A 113 -14.77 -4.50 6.74
CA GLY A 113 -15.39 -4.78 5.45
C GLY A 113 -14.40 -4.68 4.29
N ALA A 114 -13.58 -3.63 4.24
CA ALA A 114 -12.53 -3.49 3.23
C ALA A 114 -11.45 -4.58 3.35
N ALA A 115 -11.04 -4.97 4.56
CA ALA A 115 -10.11 -6.07 4.79
C ALA A 115 -10.68 -7.41 4.28
N ALA A 116 -11.98 -7.65 4.53
CA ALA A 116 -12.70 -8.81 4.02
C ALA A 116 -12.80 -8.82 2.48
N TYR A 117 -12.59 -7.69 1.81
CA TYR A 117 -12.43 -7.61 0.37
C TYR A 117 -10.98 -7.83 -0.07
N TYR A 118 -10.02 -7.06 0.43
CA TYR A 118 -8.64 -7.08 -0.06
C TYR A 118 -7.87 -8.35 0.25
N ILE A 119 -8.07 -8.96 1.44
CA ILE A 119 -7.33 -10.17 1.82
C ILE A 119 -7.68 -11.35 0.89
N PRO A 120 -8.96 -11.70 0.68
CA PRO A 120 -9.33 -12.70 -0.30
C PRO A 120 -8.88 -12.32 -1.71
N THR A 121 -8.89 -11.04 -2.04
CA THR A 121 -8.51 -10.57 -3.38
C THR A 121 -7.06 -10.83 -3.71
N VAL A 122 -6.16 -10.50 -2.79
CA VAL A 122 -4.73 -10.80 -2.93
C VAL A 122 -4.49 -12.32 -3.03
N ALA A 123 -5.19 -13.11 -2.21
CA ALA A 123 -5.08 -14.57 -2.24
C ALA A 123 -5.57 -15.16 -3.58
N LEU A 124 -6.72 -14.70 -4.08
CA LEU A 124 -7.30 -15.16 -5.34
C LEU A 124 -6.43 -14.75 -6.53
N SER A 125 -5.95 -13.49 -6.57
CA SER A 125 -5.00 -13.03 -7.58
C SER A 125 -3.72 -13.86 -7.58
N TYR A 126 -3.20 -14.23 -6.41
CA TYR A 126 -2.04 -15.10 -6.32
C TYR A 126 -2.30 -16.48 -6.93
N VAL A 127 -3.47 -17.08 -6.64
CA VAL A 127 -3.87 -18.37 -7.21
C VAL A 127 -4.03 -18.29 -8.73
N LEU A 128 -4.78 -17.30 -9.23
CA LEU A 128 -5.01 -17.08 -10.66
C LEU A 128 -3.69 -16.86 -11.41
N LEU A 129 -2.82 -16.01 -10.88
CA LEU A 129 -1.61 -15.56 -11.58
C LEU A 129 -0.42 -16.51 -11.40
N PHE A 130 -0.34 -17.31 -10.34
CA PHE A 130 0.87 -18.11 -10.08
C PHE A 130 0.62 -19.60 -9.78
N ARG A 131 -0.63 -20.02 -9.51
CA ARG A 131 -0.95 -21.44 -9.27
C ARG A 131 -1.66 -22.09 -10.44
N LEU A 132 -2.56 -21.38 -11.12
CA LEU A 132 -3.27 -21.92 -12.27
C LEU A 132 -2.42 -21.82 -13.55
N LYS A 133 -2.28 -22.95 -14.23
CA LYS A 133 -1.60 -23.08 -15.52
C LYS A 133 -2.62 -22.83 -16.63
N GLY A 134 -2.37 -21.85 -17.49
CA GLY A 134 -3.23 -21.53 -18.63
C GLY A 134 -3.37 -20.03 -18.89
N ASN A 135 -3.58 -19.67 -20.16
CA ASN A 135 -3.79 -18.28 -20.58
C ASN A 135 -5.15 -17.74 -20.12
N VAL A 136 -6.16 -18.60 -19.98
CA VAL A 136 -7.49 -18.24 -19.48
C VAL A 136 -7.40 -17.62 -18.07
N ALA A 137 -6.56 -18.17 -17.19
CA ALA A 137 -6.36 -17.62 -15.85
C ALA A 137 -5.72 -16.21 -15.87
N LEU A 138 -4.86 -15.93 -16.85
CA LEU A 138 -4.30 -14.60 -17.05
C LEU A 138 -5.37 -13.61 -17.54
N TYR A 139 -6.20 -14.01 -18.51
CA TYR A 139 -7.30 -13.19 -19.00
C TYR A 139 -8.35 -12.92 -17.92
N ALA A 140 -8.64 -13.88 -17.04
CA ALA A 140 -9.54 -13.69 -15.90
C ALA A 140 -8.95 -12.74 -14.84
N ALA A 141 -7.62 -12.72 -14.68
CA ALA A 141 -6.96 -11.84 -13.73
C ALA A 141 -6.97 -10.36 -14.15
N VAL A 142 -7.10 -10.05 -15.44
CA VAL A 142 -7.18 -8.66 -15.94
C VAL A 142 -8.42 -7.92 -15.43
N PRO A 143 -9.67 -8.35 -15.70
CA PRO A 143 -10.86 -7.67 -15.20
C PRO A 143 -10.91 -7.70 -13.67
N TYR A 144 -10.42 -8.77 -13.06
CA TYR A 144 -10.31 -8.85 -11.60
C TYR A 144 -9.40 -7.76 -11.01
N THR A 145 -8.24 -7.53 -11.64
CA THR A 145 -7.31 -6.47 -11.26
C THR A 145 -7.91 -5.09 -11.49
N LEU A 146 -8.67 -4.90 -12.58
CA LEU A 146 -9.38 -3.65 -12.84
C LEU A 146 -10.39 -3.34 -11.73
N VAL A 147 -11.23 -4.30 -11.33
CA VAL A 147 -12.17 -4.13 -10.21
C VAL A 147 -11.43 -3.80 -8.91
N THR A 148 -10.32 -4.49 -8.64
CA THR A 148 -9.50 -4.21 -7.45
C THR A 148 -8.98 -2.77 -7.45
N ILE A 149 -8.45 -2.29 -8.57
CA ILE A 149 -7.91 -0.94 -8.71
C ILE A 149 -9.03 0.11 -8.64
N SER A 150 -10.21 -0.15 -9.20
CA SER A 150 -11.37 0.73 -9.04
C SER A 150 -11.74 0.88 -7.57
N MET A 151 -11.84 -0.22 -6.81
CA MET A 151 -12.10 -0.17 -5.37
C MET A 151 -10.99 0.55 -4.61
N ALA A 152 -9.73 0.27 -4.96
CA ALA A 152 -8.58 0.95 -4.35
C ALA A 152 -8.54 2.45 -4.65
N SER A 153 -9.04 2.87 -5.80
CA SER A 153 -9.13 4.29 -6.15
C SER A 153 -10.13 5.00 -5.26
N MET A 154 -11.24 4.34 -4.88
CA MET A 154 -12.19 4.89 -3.90
C MET A 154 -11.52 5.14 -2.55
N ASN A 155 -10.69 4.19 -2.07
CA ASN A 155 -9.92 4.37 -0.84
C ASN A 155 -8.89 5.49 -0.97
N LEU A 156 -8.21 5.61 -2.12
CA LEU A 156 -7.29 6.72 -2.36
C LEU A 156 -8.01 8.07 -2.24
N PHE A 157 -9.21 8.20 -2.81
CA PHE A 157 -10.01 9.43 -2.73
C PHE A 157 -10.49 9.70 -1.30
N ALA A 158 -11.03 8.69 -0.61
CA ALA A 158 -11.44 8.82 0.80
C ALA A 158 -10.24 9.25 1.67
N GLY A 159 -9.11 8.57 1.51
CA GLY A 159 -7.88 8.89 2.21
C GLY A 159 -7.37 10.31 1.91
N ALA A 160 -7.50 10.77 0.67
CA ALA A 160 -7.14 12.14 0.28
C ALA A 160 -8.07 13.20 0.88
N GLN A 161 -9.37 12.93 0.99
CA GLN A 161 -10.32 13.81 1.67
C GLN A 161 -10.00 13.90 3.18
N ASN A 162 -9.73 12.77 3.82
CA ASN A 162 -9.30 12.73 5.22
C ASN A 162 -7.96 13.44 5.43
N PHE A 163 -7.04 13.34 4.47
CA PHE A 163 -5.78 14.08 4.49
C PHE A 163 -5.97 15.58 4.29
N GLN A 164 -6.96 16.03 3.52
CA GLN A 164 -7.24 17.45 3.41
C GLN A 164 -7.67 18.04 4.76
N LEU A 165 -8.44 17.28 5.56
CA LEU A 165 -8.76 17.68 6.93
C LEU A 165 -7.49 17.80 7.79
N PHE A 166 -6.47 16.97 7.58
CA PHE A 166 -5.15 17.18 8.20
C PHE A 166 -4.51 18.48 7.76
N VAL A 167 -4.45 18.77 6.45
CA VAL A 167 -3.87 20.01 5.92
C VAL A 167 -4.55 21.24 6.54
N ASP A 168 -5.88 21.21 6.66
CA ASP A 168 -6.66 22.32 7.20
C ASP A 168 -6.51 22.49 8.73
N THR A 169 -6.16 21.40 9.44
CA THR A 169 -6.07 21.38 10.91
C THR A 169 -4.65 21.33 11.46
N ALA A 170 -3.65 21.16 10.61
CA ALA A 170 -2.23 21.05 10.97
C ALA A 170 -1.71 22.26 11.78
N LEU A 171 -2.40 23.40 11.69
CA LEU A 171 -2.07 24.63 12.40
C LEU A 171 -2.69 24.74 13.81
N LEU A 172 -3.65 23.87 14.17
CA LEU A 172 -4.47 24.03 15.38
C LEU A 172 -3.83 23.48 16.67
N ALA A 173 -2.94 22.48 16.61
CA ALA A 173 -2.20 21.97 17.77
C ALA A 173 -0.97 21.13 17.38
N SER A 174 0.17 21.33 18.07
CA SER A 174 1.43 20.63 17.78
C SER A 174 1.40 19.14 18.08
N SER A 175 0.66 18.67 19.09
CA SER A 175 0.53 17.25 19.42
C SER A 175 -0.16 16.48 18.29
N VAL A 176 -1.33 16.97 17.86
CA VAL A 176 -2.13 16.40 16.78
C VAL A 176 -1.34 16.39 15.46
N ARG A 177 -0.52 17.41 15.21
CA ARG A 177 0.33 17.54 14.03
C ARG A 177 1.36 16.42 13.87
N PHE A 178 1.97 15.95 14.96
CA PHE A 178 3.01 14.92 14.91
C PHE A 178 2.46 13.49 14.96
N ASP A 179 1.23 13.29 15.46
CA ASP A 179 0.64 11.96 15.58
C ASP A 179 0.38 11.31 14.21
N LEU A 180 -0.12 12.07 13.21
CA LEU A 180 -0.27 11.54 11.85
C LEU A 180 1.08 11.20 11.22
N VAL A 181 2.06 12.09 11.41
CA VAL A 181 3.43 11.90 10.89
C VAL A 181 4.06 10.64 11.49
N ALA A 182 3.88 10.42 12.80
CA ALA A 182 4.38 9.24 13.50
C ALA A 182 3.65 7.96 13.05
N LEU A 183 2.33 8.00 12.88
CA LEU A 183 1.54 6.88 12.37
C LEU A 183 2.01 6.46 10.98
N ILE A 184 2.19 7.44 10.09
CA ILE A 184 2.64 7.23 8.72
C ILE A 184 4.08 6.71 8.68
N ALA A 185 4.99 7.31 9.44
CA ALA A 185 6.36 6.83 9.56
C ALA A 185 6.41 5.39 10.09
N GLY A 186 5.55 5.04 11.05
CA GLY A 186 5.43 3.68 11.57
C GLY A 186 4.99 2.68 10.50
N LEU A 187 3.96 3.00 9.72
CA LEU A 187 3.47 2.17 8.61
C LEU A 187 4.54 2.00 7.52
N ASP A 188 5.23 3.08 7.18
CA ASP A 188 6.27 3.12 6.16
C ASP A 188 7.55 2.39 6.57
N VAL A 189 7.81 2.21 7.86
CA VAL A 189 8.89 1.36 8.37
C VAL A 189 8.44 -0.10 8.44
N ALA A 190 7.22 -0.35 8.92
CA ALA A 190 6.69 -1.69 9.11
C ALA A 190 6.57 -2.47 7.79
N ALA A 191 6.07 -1.84 6.73
CA ALA A 191 5.84 -2.51 5.45
C ALA A 191 7.14 -3.01 4.76
N PRO A 192 8.21 -2.19 4.58
CA PRO A 192 9.49 -2.67 4.07
C PRO A 192 10.14 -3.72 4.96
N LEU A 193 10.05 -3.60 6.28
CA LEU A 193 10.61 -4.59 7.22
C LEU A 193 9.88 -5.93 7.13
N ALA A 194 8.55 -5.92 7.09
CA ALA A 194 7.74 -7.12 6.91
C ALA A 194 8.02 -7.77 5.55
N LEU A 195 8.10 -6.99 4.47
CA LEU A 195 8.48 -7.48 3.14
C LEU A 195 9.89 -8.08 3.14
N ARG A 196 10.87 -7.43 3.78
CA ARG A 196 12.24 -7.95 3.91
C ARG A 196 12.27 -9.25 4.71
N TYR A 197 11.54 -9.34 5.82
CA TYR A 197 11.46 -10.54 6.65
C TYR A 197 10.84 -11.72 5.88
N LEU A 198 9.72 -11.48 5.19
CA LEU A 198 9.01 -12.51 4.42
C LEU A 198 9.76 -12.92 3.15
N THR A 199 10.55 -12.02 2.55
CA THR A 199 11.38 -12.34 1.39
C THR A 199 12.70 -12.99 1.76
N LEU A 200 13.29 -12.73 2.94
CA LEU A 200 14.58 -13.32 3.35
C LEU A 200 14.44 -14.63 4.15
N ARG A 201 13.24 -15.04 4.58
CA ARG A 201 13.07 -16.32 5.27
C ARG A 201 13.50 -17.48 4.36
N PRO A 202 14.53 -18.28 4.73
CA PRO A 202 14.81 -19.53 4.05
C PRO A 202 13.62 -20.46 4.32
N ARG A 203 12.97 -20.95 3.26
CA ARG A 203 12.02 -22.05 3.44
C ARG A 203 12.83 -23.26 3.89
N GLY A 204 12.66 -23.64 5.15
CA GLY A 204 12.90 -25.03 5.55
C GLY A 204 12.19 -25.93 4.54
N GLN A 205 12.93 -26.90 4.00
CA GLN A 205 12.45 -27.92 3.10
C GLN A 205 11.27 -28.66 3.74
N LEU A 206 10.04 -28.22 3.50
CA LEU A 206 8.87 -29.09 3.65
C LEU A 206 8.86 -30.02 2.44
N SER A 207 9.77 -30.99 2.45
CA SER A 207 9.66 -32.22 1.67
C SER A 207 8.50 -33.00 2.27
N PHE A 208 7.30 -32.81 1.72
CA PHE A 208 6.29 -33.84 1.83
C PHE A 208 6.77 -34.99 0.95
N LYS A 209 7.39 -36.00 1.58
CA LYS A 209 7.49 -37.33 0.97
C LYS A 209 6.05 -37.87 0.88
N PRO A 210 5.54 -38.22 -0.31
CA PRO A 210 4.36 -39.04 -0.38
C PRO A 210 4.74 -40.43 0.18
N HIS A 211 3.98 -40.88 1.18
CA HIS A 211 3.90 -42.29 1.56
C HIS A 211 2.81 -42.95 0.72
#